data_AF-A0A9R1P623-F1
#
_entry.id   AF-A0A9R1P623-F1
#
_cell.length_a   1.000
_cell.length_b   1.000
_cell.length_c   1.000
_cell.angle_alpha   90.00
_cell.angle_beta   90.00
_cell.angle_gamma   90.00
#
_symmetry.space_group_name_H-M   'P 1'
#
loop_
_entity.id
_entity.type
_entity.pdbx_description
1 polymer ?
#
loop_
_entity_poly.entity_id
_entity_poly.type
_entity_poly.pdbx_seq_one_letter_code
_entity_poly.pdbx_strand_id
1 'polypeptide(L)'
;MKLPDKFLHVLNRSFHECTTECSNNCSCTAYAYTNLSSNGAMADQSRCLLWTGELVDTGKYSNYNDNLHLRLANSPGMHHPF
;
A
#
# COMPACT_ATOMS: atom_id res chain seq x y z
N MET A 1 8.59 -7.75 -1.69
CA MET A 1 7.64 -8.87 -1.51
C MET A 1 6.67 -8.94 -2.68
N LYS A 2 6.06 -10.09 -2.99
CA LYS A 2 4.92 -10.16 -3.91
C LYS A 2 3.73 -9.46 -3.25
N LEU A 3 3.20 -8.45 -3.92
CA LEU A 3 2.01 -7.72 -3.47
C LEU A 3 0.76 -8.59 -3.63
N PRO A 4 -0.24 -8.45 -2.74
CA PRO A 4 -1.48 -9.21 -2.82
C PRO A 4 -2.27 -8.87 -4.09
N ASP A 5 -3.08 -9.82 -4.56
CA ASP A 5 -4.00 -9.61 -5.68
C ASP A 5 -5.18 -8.70 -5.29
N LYS A 6 -5.98 -8.27 -6.28
CA LYS A 6 -7.21 -7.47 -6.11
C LYS A 6 -6.99 -6.13 -5.38
N PHE A 7 -6.05 -5.33 -5.90
CA PHE A 7 -5.84 -3.95 -5.43
C PHE A 7 -6.72 -2.94 -6.17
N LEU A 8 -7.01 -1.84 -5.49
CA LEU A 8 -7.53 -0.62 -6.06
C LEU A 8 -6.37 0.31 -6.40
N HIS A 9 -6.28 0.74 -7.65
CA HIS A 9 -5.26 1.67 -8.10
C HIS A 9 -5.78 3.10 -7.98
N VAL A 10 -5.14 3.91 -7.13
CA VAL A 10 -5.45 5.32 -6.92
C VAL A 10 -4.37 6.15 -7.60
N LEU A 11 -4.78 6.90 -8.62
CA LEU A 11 -3.90 7.75 -9.41
C LEU A 11 -3.69 9.11 -8.73
N ASN A 12 -2.61 9.82 -9.11
CA ASN A 12 -2.33 11.20 -8.71
C ASN A 12 -2.23 11.40 -7.18
N ARG A 13 -1.72 10.39 -6.46
CA ARG A 13 -1.49 10.44 -5.01
C ARG A 13 -0.04 10.25 -4.68
N SER A 14 0.58 11.18 -3.96
CA SER A 14 1.88 10.96 -3.35
C SER A 14 1.85 9.80 -2.35
N PHE A 15 3.03 9.33 -1.91
CA PHE A 15 3.15 8.32 -0.87
C PHE A 15 2.36 8.68 0.40
N HIS A 16 2.45 9.95 0.84
CA HIS A 16 1.77 10.42 2.04
C HIS A 16 0.25 10.45 1.84
N GLU A 17 -0.23 10.94 0.69
CA GLU A 17 -1.66 10.90 0.38
C GLU A 17 -2.21 9.48 0.28
N CYS A 18 -1.42 8.52 -0.22
CA CYS A 18 -1.80 7.11 -0.24
C CYS A 18 -2.01 6.55 1.17
N THR A 19 -1.14 6.94 2.10
CA THR A 19 -1.26 6.59 3.51
C THR A 19 -2.53 7.17 4.12
N THR A 20 -2.81 8.45 3.84
CA THR A 20 -4.01 9.15 4.31
C THR A 20 -5.29 8.54 3.74
N GLU A 21 -5.29 8.17 2.46
CA GLU A 21 -6.43 7.54 1.78
C GLU A 21 -6.78 6.19 2.42
N CYS A 22 -5.78 5.34 2.69
CA CYS A 22 -6.00 4.09 3.42
C CYS A 22 -6.45 4.32 4.86
N SER A 23 -5.88 5.31 5.54
CA SER A 23 -6.22 5.61 6.95
C SER A 23 -7.67 6.08 7.09
N ASN A 24 -8.14 6.92 6.15
CA ASN A 24 -9.50 7.45 6.12
C ASN A 24 -10.55 6.42 5.67
N ASN A 25 -10.14 5.37 4.97
CA ASN A 25 -11.04 4.29 4.56
C ASN A 25 -11.00 3.14 5.57
N CYS A 26 -12.00 3.04 6.46
CA CYS A 26 -12.08 1.99 7.49
C CYS A 26 -12.06 0.55 6.94
N SER A 27 -12.39 0.35 5.67
CA SER A 27 -12.31 -0.95 5.00
C SER A 27 -10.91 -1.26 4.45
N CYS A 28 -10.02 -0.28 4.40
CA CYS A 28 -8.64 -0.47 3.93
C CYS A 28 -7.86 -1.33 4.93
N THR A 29 -7.21 -2.37 4.42
CA THR A 29 -6.39 -3.31 5.21
C THR A 29 -4.91 -3.18 4.93
N ALA A 30 -4.54 -2.70 3.74
CA ALA A 30 -3.15 -2.43 3.39
C ALA A 30 -3.02 -1.39 2.26
N TYR A 31 -1.83 -0.80 2.15
CA TYR A 31 -1.44 0.01 1.01
C TYR A 31 0.00 -0.26 0.57
N ALA A 32 0.31 0.07 -0.68
CA ALA A 32 1.65 0.02 -1.23
C ALA A 32 1.83 1.19 -2.19
N TYR A 33 3.08 1.63 -2.35
CA TYR A 33 3.43 2.71 -3.26
C TYR A 33 4.63 2.28 -4.08
N THR A 34 4.42 2.07 -5.38
CA THR A 34 5.50 1.67 -6.30
C THR A 34 5.85 2.75 -7.29
N ASN A 35 7.16 2.95 -7.47
CA ASN A 35 7.72 3.54 -8.68
C ASN A 35 7.86 2.43 -9.72
N LEU A 36 6.78 2.13 -10.44
CA LEU A 36 6.88 1.21 -11.56
C LEU A 36 7.57 1.95 -12.71
N SER A 37 8.87 1.74 -12.86
CA SER A 37 9.71 2.34 -13.90
C SER A 37 9.82 1.49 -15.17
N SER A 38 9.14 0.33 -15.26
CA SER A 38 9.26 -0.56 -16.40
C SER A 38 8.16 -0.35 -17.45
N ASN A 39 8.60 0.06 -18.64
CA ASN A 39 7.95 -0.08 -19.94
C ASN A 39 6.99 1.03 -20.40
N GLY A 40 7.46 2.27 -20.45
CA GLY A 40 7.26 3.11 -21.65
C GLY A 40 5.86 3.63 -21.98
N ALA A 41 4.91 3.66 -21.04
CA ALA A 41 3.62 4.31 -21.26
C ALA A 41 3.32 5.37 -20.19
N MET A 42 3.64 6.60 -20.58
CA MET A 42 3.15 7.90 -20.11
C MET A 42 3.45 8.32 -18.66
N ALA A 43 4.13 9.46 -18.59
CA ALA A 43 4.44 10.28 -17.44
C ALA A 43 3.21 10.52 -16.55
N ASP A 44 3.46 10.69 -15.25
CA ASP A 44 2.51 10.88 -14.15
C ASP A 44 1.80 9.61 -13.65
N GLN A 45 2.54 8.79 -12.90
CA GLN A 45 2.00 7.60 -12.27
C GLN A 45 2.51 7.48 -10.83
N SER A 46 1.98 8.33 -9.95
CA SER A 46 1.88 7.98 -8.55
C SER A 46 0.97 6.75 -8.43
N ARG A 47 1.52 5.59 -8.04
CA ARG A 47 0.80 4.30 -8.08
C ARG A 47 0.43 3.84 -6.68
N CYS A 48 -0.47 4.58 -6.04
CA CYS A 48 -1.03 4.18 -4.76
C CYS A 48 -1.91 2.94 -4.98
N LEU A 49 -1.53 1.83 -4.36
CA LEU A 49 -2.28 0.58 -4.39
C LEU A 49 -2.93 0.41 -3.01
N LEU A 50 -4.24 0.25 -2.99
CA LEU A 50 -5.01 0.03 -1.77
C LEU A 50 -5.66 -1.35 -1.81
N TRP A 51 -5.71 -2.01 -0.65
CA TRP A 51 -6.46 -3.25 -0.47
C TRP A 51 -7.57 -3.03 0.53
N THR A 52 -8.77 -3.51 0.19
CA THR A 52 -9.92 -3.54 1.09
C THR A 52 -10.32 -5.00 1.32
N GLY A 53 -10.25 -5.46 2.56
CA GLY A 53 -10.54 -6.86 2.92
C GLY A 53 -9.31 -7.77 2.95
N GLU A 54 -9.49 -9.04 2.60
CA GLU A 54 -8.46 -10.07 2.75
C GLU A 54 -7.28 -9.88 1.78
N LEU A 55 -6.07 -10.07 2.30
CA LEU A 55 -4.83 -10.03 1.53
C LEU A 55 -4.51 -11.45 1.06
N VAL A 56 -4.85 -11.76 -0.19
CA VAL A 56 -4.63 -13.08 -0.80
C VAL A 56 -3.44 -13.07 -1.76
N ASP A 57 -2.79 -14.23 -1.91
CA ASP A 57 -1.67 -14.43 -2.83
C ASP A 57 -0.44 -13.53 -2.57
N THR A 58 -0.20 -13.21 -1.30
CA THR A 58 0.98 -12.46 -0.83
C THR A 58 2.13 -13.41 -0.48
N GLY A 59 3.37 -13.01 -0.76
CA GLY A 59 4.55 -13.83 -0.45
C GLY A 59 5.84 -13.02 -0.35
N LYS A 60 6.74 -13.40 0.56
CA LYS A 60 8.06 -12.78 0.68
C LYS A 60 9.08 -13.59 -0.11
N TYR A 61 9.67 -12.95 -1.11
CA TYR A 61 10.66 -13.53 -1.99
C TYR A 61 11.88 -12.60 -2.02
N SER A 62 13.09 -13.17 -2.04
CA SER A 62 14.37 -12.44 -2.05
C SER A 62 14.52 -11.46 -3.23
N ASN A 63 13.77 -11.68 -4.31
CA ASN A 63 13.94 -11.00 -5.58
C ASN A 63 13.00 -9.79 -5.72
N TYR A 64 12.10 -9.58 -4.76
CA TYR A 64 11.08 -8.54 -4.82
C TYR A 64 11.33 -7.48 -3.75
N ASN A 65 11.52 -6.24 -4.17
CA ASN A 65 11.81 -5.11 -3.28
C ASN A 65 10.60 -4.21 -3.00
N ASP A 66 9.39 -4.62 -3.39
CA ASP A 66 8.17 -3.85 -3.07
C ASP A 66 7.86 -3.91 -1.58
N ASN A 67 7.30 -2.82 -1.05
CA ASN A 67 6.86 -2.69 0.34
C ASN A 67 5.34 -2.69 0.41
N LEU A 68 4.77 -3.52 1.30
CA LEU A 68 3.37 -3.51 1.67
C LEU A 68 3.23 -2.99 3.10
N HIS A 69 2.42 -1.96 3.28
CA HIS A 69 2.12 -1.36 4.57
C HIS A 69 0.75 -1.85 5.06
N LEU A 70 0.73 -2.57 6.17
CA LEU A 70 -0.51 -3.11 6.76
C LEU A 70 -1.15 -2.08 7.69
N ARG A 71 -2.48 -1.92 7.60
CA ARG A 71 -3.26 -1.19 8.60
C ARG A 71 -3.50 -2.10 9.79
N LEU A 72 -2.88 -1.77 10.92
CA LEU A 72 -3.08 -2.48 12.17
C LEU A 72 -3.92 -1.65 13.13
N ALA A 73 -4.67 -2.31 14.01
CA ALA A 73 -5.34 -1.63 15.10
C ALA A 73 -4.31 -1.02 16.06
N ASN A 74 -4.61 0.15 16.62
CA ASN A 74 -3.81 0.67 17.72
C ASN A 74 -3.86 -0.32 18.88
N SER A 75 -2.70 -0.85 19.26
CA SER A 75 -2.61 -1.64 20.48
C SER A 75 -2.81 -0.70 21.68
N PRO A 76 -3.67 -1.05 22.66
CA PRO A 76 -3.85 -0.24 23.86
C PRO A 76 -2.57 -0.02 24.69
N GLY A 77 -1.47 -0.70 24.36
CA GLY A 77 -0.20 -0.69 25.10
C GLY A 77 0.96 0.05 24.43
N MET A 78 0.84 0.56 23.19
CA MET A 78 1.85 1.42 22.56
C MET A 78 1.35 2.86 22.47
N HIS A 79 1.16 3.50 23.63
CA HIS A 79 1.31 4.95 23.69
C HIS A 79 2.80 5.25 23.45
N HIS A 80 3.16 5.73 22.26
CA HIS A 80 4.42 6.45 22.07
C HIS A 80 4.25 7.79 22.80
N PRO A 81 4.98 8.06 23.90
CA PRO A 81 5.09 9.41 24.40
C PRO A 81 5.89 10.21 23.37
N PHE A 82 5.40 11.39 23.04
CA PHE A 82 6.17 12.41 22.32
C PHE A 82 7.42 12.79 23.12
#